data_AF-A0A5Q4GML9-F1
#
_entry.id   AF-A0A5Q4GML9-F1
#
_cell.length_a   1.000
_cell.length_b   1.000
_cell.length_c   1.000
_cell.angle_alpha   90.00
_cell.angle_beta   90.00
_cell.angle_gamma   90.00
#
_symmetry.space_group_name_H-M   'P 1'
#
loop_
_entity.id
_entity.type
_entity.pdbx_description
1 polymer ?
#
loop_
_entity_poly.entity_id
_entity_poly.type
_entity_poly.pdbx_seq_one_letter_code
_entity_poly.pdbx_strand_id
1 'polypeptide(L)'
;MLRWNQVHGLGLVLLSAALMAGGCGRYDRQQWQEAQERAAAAVDEHEHEPGAGVVATIGREEYHAELVFEQGGTVRLYTLGSDETRVQEVQQQVLTAHVKPEGGTQAFVLTLEPDPAPDDTEGMTSQFSGKLPEDLVDQRLHVTVAGLRVDGERFTVRFQPPALEPAMPMGLADSEAQQLYLTPGGAYTEADIEANGRQTAAERYVGFRAKHDFNPAPGDALCPITRTKANPECTWVIGGKTYEFCCPPCIDEFVILAKEDPDSLLPPEEYVQDG
;
A
#
# COMPACT_ATOMS: atom_id res chain seq x y z
N MET A 1 -50.94 77.42 29.64
CA MET A 1 -50.15 76.94 30.79
C MET A 1 -50.30 75.43 30.85
N LEU A 2 -49.20 74.74 31.17
CA LEU A 2 -49.03 73.27 31.28
C LEU A 2 -49.14 72.49 29.95
N ARG A 3 -48.32 71.49 29.64
CA ARG A 3 -46.95 71.07 29.97
C ARG A 3 -46.76 69.77 29.15
N TRP A 4 -45.56 69.57 28.60
CA TRP A 4 -44.88 68.27 28.40
C TRP A 4 -45.47 67.28 27.37
N ASN A 5 -44.75 67.03 26.28
CA ASN A 5 -43.61 66.11 26.11
C ASN A 5 -44.03 64.65 25.88
N GLN A 6 -43.65 64.18 24.68
CA GLN A 6 -42.87 62.98 24.45
C GLN A 6 -43.56 61.77 23.78
N VAL A 7 -43.42 61.76 22.45
CA VAL A 7 -42.93 60.69 21.54
C VAL A 7 -43.52 59.27 21.55
N HIS A 8 -43.88 58.80 20.35
CA HIS A 8 -43.34 57.64 19.62
C HIS A 8 -44.41 56.94 18.78
N GLY A 9 -44.03 56.64 17.53
CA GLY A 9 -44.89 56.16 16.47
C GLY A 9 -45.39 54.75 16.69
N LEU A 10 -46.63 54.54 16.24
CA LEU A 10 -47.24 53.22 16.09
C LEU A 10 -46.86 52.67 14.72
N GLY A 11 -45.76 51.92 14.68
CA GLY A 11 -45.48 50.96 13.61
C GLY A 11 -46.15 49.64 13.96
N LEU A 12 -47.18 49.25 13.21
CA LEU A 12 -47.80 47.95 13.32
C LEU A 12 -47.05 46.97 12.41
N VAL A 13 -46.14 46.19 13.00
CA VAL A 13 -45.52 45.00 12.37
C VAL A 13 -46.33 43.80 12.82
N LEU A 14 -46.94 43.08 11.89
CA LEU A 14 -47.46 41.73 12.13
C LEU A 14 -46.51 40.70 11.53
N LEU A 15 -45.96 39.90 12.45
CA LEU A 15 -45.21 38.67 12.28
C LEU A 15 -46.06 37.58 11.60
N SER A 16 -45.42 36.73 10.79
CA SER A 16 -45.57 35.27 10.60
C SER A 16 -44.94 34.91 9.24
N ALA A 17 -44.15 33.86 9.00
CA ALA A 17 -43.48 32.83 9.77
C ALA A 17 -42.41 32.22 8.82
N ALA A 18 -41.35 31.64 9.38
CA ALA A 18 -40.20 31.10 8.66
C ALA A 18 -40.51 29.85 7.81
N LEU A 19 -39.79 29.70 6.69
CA LEU A 19 -39.36 28.43 6.09
C LEU A 19 -38.20 28.71 5.12
N MET A 20 -36.98 28.79 5.66
CA MET A 20 -35.74 28.71 4.89
C MET A 20 -35.36 27.22 4.81
N ALA A 21 -35.70 26.57 3.71
CA ALA A 21 -35.06 25.31 3.33
C ALA A 21 -33.75 25.65 2.62
N GLY A 22 -32.63 25.45 3.32
CA GLY A 22 -31.30 25.48 2.73
C GLY A 22 -31.15 24.35 1.71
N GLY A 23 -30.96 24.72 0.45
CA GLY A 23 -30.49 23.80 -0.58
C GLY A 23 -29.00 23.54 -0.39
N CYS A 24 -28.66 22.41 0.23
CA CYS A 24 -27.31 21.89 0.32
C CYS A 24 -26.73 21.68 -1.09
N GLY A 25 -25.46 22.06 -1.26
CA GLY A 25 -24.74 22.04 -2.52
C GLY A 25 -24.70 20.66 -3.16
N ARG A 26 -25.24 20.57 -4.37
CA ARG A 26 -24.88 19.57 -5.37
C ARG A 26 -23.59 19.99 -6.06
N TYR A 27 -22.53 20.15 -5.26
CA TYR A 27 -21.17 20.17 -5.81
C TYR A 27 -20.60 18.77 -5.64
N ASP A 28 -20.17 18.23 -6.77
CA ASP A 28 -19.13 17.22 -6.90
C ASP A 28 -19.49 15.74 -6.65
N ARG A 29 -20.32 15.17 -7.54
CA ARG A 29 -20.35 13.72 -7.82
C ARG A 29 -20.00 13.40 -9.27
N GLN A 30 -20.27 14.35 -10.16
CA GLN A 30 -20.01 14.25 -11.59
C GLN A 30 -18.52 14.47 -11.93
N GLN A 31 -17.81 15.31 -11.17
CA GLN A 31 -16.37 15.53 -11.36
C GLN A 31 -15.56 14.30 -10.94
N TRP A 32 -16.01 13.56 -9.91
CA TRP A 32 -15.43 12.28 -9.49
C TRP A 32 -15.61 11.16 -10.52
N GLN A 33 -16.78 11.07 -11.16
CA GLN A 33 -17.04 10.08 -12.21
C GLN A 33 -16.22 10.38 -13.48
N GLU A 34 -16.13 11.66 -13.87
CA GLU A 34 -15.30 12.07 -15.02
C GLU A 34 -13.80 11.90 -14.76
N ALA A 35 -13.34 12.04 -13.51
CA ALA A 35 -11.96 11.75 -13.11
C ALA A 35 -11.67 10.23 -13.11
N GLN A 36 -12.63 9.40 -12.67
CA GLN A 36 -12.51 7.95 -12.74
C GLN A 36 -12.53 7.41 -14.16
N GLU A 37 -13.37 7.97 -15.05
CA GLU A 37 -13.40 7.58 -16.46
C GLU A 37 -12.16 8.04 -17.22
N ARG A 38 -11.56 9.19 -16.88
CA ARG A 38 -10.25 9.59 -17.41
C ARG A 38 -9.10 8.74 -16.89
N ALA A 39 -9.14 8.29 -15.63
CA ALA A 39 -8.17 7.36 -15.09
C ALA A 39 -8.32 5.95 -15.69
N ALA A 40 -9.55 5.51 -15.98
CA ALA A 40 -9.82 4.24 -16.64
C ALA A 40 -9.50 4.25 -18.15
N ALA A 41 -9.55 5.42 -18.80
CA ALA A 41 -9.16 5.60 -20.20
C ALA A 41 -7.66 5.84 -20.41
N ALA A 42 -6.85 5.91 -19.35
CA ALA A 42 -5.40 6.10 -19.39
C ALA A 42 -4.63 4.80 -19.13
N VAL A 43 -5.17 3.64 -19.54
CA VAL A 43 -4.35 2.43 -19.73
C VAL A 43 -3.82 2.49 -21.16
N ASP A 44 -2.88 3.40 -21.36
CA ASP A 44 -2.06 3.53 -22.57
C ASP A 44 -0.68 2.95 -22.28
N GLU A 45 -0.08 2.42 -23.34
CA GLU A 45 1.17 1.65 -23.37
C GLU A 45 2.33 2.50 -22.81
N HIS A 46 2.77 2.23 -21.58
CA HIS A 46 3.90 2.93 -20.97
C HIS A 46 5.10 1.98 -20.81
N GLU A 47 6.18 2.35 -21.49
CA GLU A 47 7.54 1.88 -21.27
C GLU A 47 7.91 2.13 -19.80
N HIS A 48 8.35 1.10 -19.08
CA HIS A 48 8.60 1.20 -17.64
C HIS A 48 9.94 1.90 -17.36
N GLU A 49 9.87 3.12 -16.82
CA GLU A 49 11.03 3.86 -16.30
C GLU A 49 11.67 3.13 -15.09
N PRO A 50 12.96 3.40 -14.78
CA PRO A 50 13.60 2.95 -13.54
C PRO A 50 12.77 3.31 -12.29
N GLY A 51 12.70 2.40 -11.32
CA GLY A 51 11.91 2.52 -10.08
C GLY A 51 10.65 1.65 -10.00
N ALA A 52 10.39 0.77 -10.97
CA ALA A 52 9.24 -0.14 -11.02
C ALA A 52 9.60 -1.61 -10.73
N GLY A 53 10.89 -1.92 -10.58
CA GLY A 53 11.44 -3.26 -10.47
C GLY A 53 12.01 -3.61 -9.10
N VAL A 54 12.70 -4.75 -9.04
CA VAL A 54 13.40 -5.22 -7.85
C VAL A 54 14.82 -4.67 -7.85
N VAL A 55 15.18 -3.90 -6.82
CA VAL A 55 16.52 -3.32 -6.67
C VAL A 55 17.42 -4.22 -5.83
N ALA A 56 18.69 -4.33 -6.22
CA ALA A 56 19.74 -5.02 -5.50
C ALA A 56 20.98 -4.12 -5.35
N THR A 57 21.42 -3.93 -4.11
CA THR A 57 22.66 -3.21 -3.80
C THR A 57 23.90 -4.02 -4.18
N ILE A 58 24.89 -3.37 -4.82
CA ILE A 58 26.19 -3.93 -5.13
C ILE A 58 27.31 -2.97 -4.73
N GLY A 59 28.55 -3.45 -4.60
CA GLY A 59 29.69 -2.56 -4.34
C GLY A 59 29.64 -1.79 -3.01
N ARG A 60 28.98 -2.31 -1.96
CA ARG A 60 28.82 -1.63 -0.65
C ARG A 60 28.05 -0.30 -0.73
N GLU A 61 26.88 -0.32 -1.35
CA GLU A 61 25.99 0.85 -1.53
C GLU A 61 26.49 1.89 -2.56
N GLU A 62 27.61 1.62 -3.25
CA GLU A 62 28.13 2.53 -4.27
C GLU A 62 27.34 2.44 -5.58
N TYR A 63 26.75 1.28 -5.85
CA TYR A 63 25.92 1.06 -7.02
C TYR A 63 24.72 0.18 -6.67
N HIS A 64 23.70 0.28 -7.52
CA HIS A 64 22.54 -0.59 -7.46
C HIS A 64 22.29 -1.17 -8.84
N ALA A 65 21.53 -2.26 -8.88
CA ALA A 65 21.00 -2.78 -10.11
C ALA A 65 19.51 -3.03 -9.91
N GLU A 66 18.70 -2.73 -10.92
CA GLU A 66 17.26 -2.90 -10.86
C GLU A 66 16.82 -3.88 -11.95
N LEU A 67 16.00 -4.85 -11.59
CA LEU A 67 15.43 -5.82 -12.51
C LEU A 67 13.93 -5.57 -12.68
N VAL A 68 13.51 -5.26 -13.90
CA VAL A 68 12.13 -5.03 -14.30
C VAL A 68 11.64 -6.18 -15.18
N PHE A 69 10.45 -6.68 -14.87
CA PHE A 69 9.73 -7.66 -15.70
C PHE A 69 8.61 -6.93 -16.42
N GLU A 70 8.70 -6.84 -17.75
CA GLU A 70 7.70 -6.17 -18.59
C GLU A 70 6.66 -7.17 -19.10
N GLN A 71 5.53 -6.65 -19.58
CA GLN A 71 4.52 -7.45 -20.24
C GLN A 71 5.11 -8.20 -21.46
N GLY A 72 4.68 -9.43 -21.68
CA GLY A 72 5.17 -10.26 -22.78
C GLY A 72 6.52 -10.95 -22.51
N GLY A 73 7.02 -10.88 -21.27
CA GLY A 73 8.18 -11.64 -20.81
C GLY A 73 9.53 -10.98 -21.08
N THR A 74 9.57 -9.69 -21.46
CA THR A 74 10.82 -8.95 -21.54
C THR A 74 11.36 -8.70 -20.13
N VAL A 75 12.66 -8.88 -19.95
CA VAL A 75 13.36 -8.58 -18.71
C VAL A 75 14.37 -7.50 -19.00
N ARG A 76 14.32 -6.43 -18.21
CA ARG A 76 15.26 -5.33 -18.29
C ARG A 76 16.05 -5.22 -17.00
N LEU A 77 17.36 -5.10 -17.13
CA LEU A 77 18.28 -4.85 -16.03
C LEU A 77 18.87 -3.46 -16.20
N TYR A 78 18.63 -2.57 -15.24
CA TYR A 78 19.26 -1.26 -15.17
C TYR A 78 20.45 -1.29 -14.23
N THR A 79 21.50 -0.55 -14.57
CA THR A 79 22.60 -0.22 -13.66
C THR A 79 22.42 1.19 -13.12
N LEU A 80 22.49 1.33 -11.81
CA LEU A 80 22.17 2.55 -11.07
C LEU A 80 23.36 2.94 -10.18
N GLY A 81 23.49 4.24 -9.89
CA GLY A 81 24.53 4.76 -9.01
C GLY A 81 24.20 4.54 -7.53
N SER A 82 24.95 5.23 -6.66
CA SER A 82 24.67 5.27 -5.22
C SER A 82 23.33 5.94 -4.87
N ASP A 83 22.83 6.78 -5.77
CA ASP A 83 21.46 7.28 -5.79
C ASP A 83 20.68 6.43 -6.81
N GLU A 84 19.72 5.64 -6.33
CA GLU A 84 18.91 4.72 -7.15
C GLU A 84 18.10 5.43 -8.23
N THR A 85 17.91 6.75 -8.13
CA THR A 85 17.23 7.55 -9.16
C THR A 85 18.14 7.94 -10.33
N ARG A 86 19.44 7.61 -10.26
CA ARG A 86 20.44 7.99 -11.24
C ARG A 86 20.99 6.75 -11.93
N VAL A 87 20.79 6.69 -13.24
CA VAL A 87 21.41 5.66 -14.09
C VAL A 87 22.94 5.75 -14.01
N GLN A 88 23.57 4.58 -13.98
CA GLN A 88 25.01 4.39 -14.02
C GLN A 88 25.36 3.67 -15.32
N GLU A 89 25.99 4.38 -16.25
CA GLU A 89 26.55 3.77 -17.45
C GLU A 89 27.66 2.77 -17.10
N VAL A 90 27.70 1.67 -17.83
CA VAL A 90 28.76 0.66 -17.78
C VAL A 90 29.23 0.33 -19.19
N GLN A 91 30.43 -0.23 -19.31
CA GLN A 91 30.89 -0.73 -20.60
C GLN A 91 29.97 -1.84 -21.10
N GLN A 92 29.63 -1.80 -22.39
CA GLN A 92 28.80 -2.82 -23.03
C GLN A 92 29.38 -4.22 -22.82
N GLN A 93 28.54 -5.14 -22.37
CA GLN A 93 28.90 -6.51 -22.05
C GLN A 93 27.67 -7.42 -22.16
N VAL A 94 27.84 -8.66 -22.59
CA VAL A 94 26.75 -9.64 -22.56
C VAL A 94 26.74 -10.31 -21.20
N LEU A 95 25.58 -10.37 -20.56
CA LEU A 95 25.41 -10.93 -19.23
C LEU A 95 24.69 -12.28 -19.31
N THR A 96 24.98 -13.14 -18.33
CA THR A 96 24.26 -14.39 -18.11
C THR A 96 23.46 -14.28 -16.83
N ALA A 97 22.14 -14.43 -16.94
CA ALA A 97 21.21 -14.48 -15.83
C ALA A 97 20.73 -15.92 -15.61
N HIS A 98 20.76 -16.38 -14.36
CA HIS A 98 20.16 -17.63 -13.93
C HIS A 98 18.82 -17.33 -13.28
N VAL A 99 17.74 -17.79 -13.88
CA VAL A 99 16.36 -17.53 -13.46
C VAL A 99 15.78 -18.79 -12.87
N LYS A 100 15.20 -18.71 -11.67
CA LYS A 100 14.61 -19.87 -10.99
C LYS A 100 13.26 -19.48 -10.38
N PRO A 101 12.17 -20.20 -10.68
CA PRO A 101 10.92 -20.05 -9.97
C PRO A 101 11.09 -20.18 -8.46
N GLU A 102 10.33 -19.41 -7.70
CA GLU A 102 10.19 -19.58 -6.26
C GLU A 102 9.66 -21.00 -5.96
N GLY A 103 10.30 -21.71 -5.02
CA GLY A 103 10.02 -23.12 -4.74
C GLY A 103 10.53 -24.12 -5.80
N GLY A 104 10.97 -23.64 -6.97
CA GLY A 104 11.55 -24.46 -8.03
C GLY A 104 12.99 -24.91 -7.74
N THR A 105 13.36 -26.07 -8.28
CA THR A 105 14.73 -26.62 -8.19
C THR A 105 15.54 -26.42 -9.47
N GLN A 106 14.88 -26.18 -10.60
CA GLN A 106 15.51 -25.98 -11.91
C GLN A 106 15.75 -24.50 -12.18
N ALA A 107 16.99 -24.16 -12.52
CA ALA A 107 17.36 -22.84 -13.02
C ALA A 107 17.44 -22.84 -14.55
N PHE A 108 16.92 -21.77 -15.14
CA PHE A 108 16.97 -21.47 -16.57
C PHE A 108 18.05 -20.44 -16.83
N VAL A 109 18.69 -20.52 -17.98
CA VAL A 109 19.74 -19.58 -18.38
C VAL A 109 19.15 -18.59 -19.37
N LEU A 110 19.28 -17.31 -19.05
CA LEU A 110 18.87 -16.17 -19.86
C LEU A 110 20.09 -15.35 -20.22
N THR A 111 20.20 -14.97 -21.50
CA THR A 111 21.18 -13.98 -21.95
C THR A 111 20.56 -12.59 -21.85
N LEU A 112 21.26 -11.64 -21.24
CA LEU A 112 20.91 -10.22 -21.29
C LEU A 112 21.92 -9.50 -22.19
N GLU A 113 21.44 -8.85 -23.23
CA GLU A 113 22.25 -8.10 -24.19
C GLU A 113 22.24 -6.60 -23.81
N PRO A 114 23.33 -5.86 -24.07
CA PRO A 114 23.31 -4.40 -23.95
C PRO A 114 22.19 -3.81 -24.80
N ASP A 115 21.42 -2.90 -24.22
CA ASP A 115 20.34 -2.21 -24.92
C ASP A 115 20.46 -0.69 -24.69
N PRO A 116 21.52 -0.03 -25.19
CA PRO A 116 21.87 1.33 -24.78
C PRO A 116 20.71 2.31 -24.94
N ALA A 117 20.49 3.13 -23.92
CA ALA A 117 19.53 4.22 -23.96
C ALA A 117 20.01 5.33 -24.93
N PRO A 118 19.11 6.17 -25.46
CA PRO A 118 19.49 7.24 -26.40
C PRO A 118 20.54 8.22 -25.87
N ASP A 119 20.57 8.41 -24.55
CA ASP A 119 21.49 9.33 -23.86
C ASP A 119 22.77 8.65 -23.36
N ASP A 120 22.93 7.33 -23.55
CA ASP A 120 24.13 6.62 -23.14
C ASP A 120 25.34 7.02 -24.00
N THR A 121 26.50 7.17 -23.37
CA THR A 121 27.78 7.40 -24.07
C THR A 121 28.09 6.26 -25.06
N GLU A 122 28.66 6.59 -26.22
CA GLU A 122 29.07 5.60 -27.22
C GLU A 122 29.99 4.51 -26.62
N GLY A 123 29.60 3.24 -26.79
CA GLY A 123 30.31 2.08 -26.23
C GLY A 123 29.96 1.76 -24.78
N MET A 124 29.08 2.55 -24.16
CA MET A 124 28.47 2.28 -22.87
C MET A 124 27.02 1.80 -23.03
N THR A 125 26.45 1.34 -21.92
CA THR A 125 25.04 1.04 -21.75
C THR A 125 24.66 1.27 -20.29
N SER A 126 23.47 1.77 -20.01
CA SER A 126 22.88 1.82 -18.66
C SER A 126 21.85 0.71 -18.43
N GLN A 127 21.50 -0.03 -19.48
CA GLN A 127 20.49 -1.08 -19.41
C GLN A 127 20.84 -2.31 -20.27
N PHE A 128 20.27 -3.45 -19.90
CA PHE A 128 20.37 -4.71 -20.61
C PHE A 128 18.99 -5.33 -20.77
N SER A 129 18.72 -5.96 -21.90
CA SER A 129 17.43 -6.61 -22.14
C SER A 129 17.58 -8.08 -22.52
N GLY A 130 16.57 -8.88 -22.17
CA GLY A 130 16.46 -10.28 -22.56
C GLY A 130 15.01 -10.74 -22.52
N LYS A 131 14.76 -11.97 -22.94
CA LYS A 131 13.41 -12.55 -23.01
C LYS A 131 13.27 -13.80 -22.17
N LEU A 132 12.32 -13.80 -21.24
CA LEU A 132 11.97 -14.99 -20.48
C LEU A 132 11.35 -16.06 -21.38
N PRO A 133 11.63 -17.33 -21.10
CA PRO A 133 10.79 -18.44 -21.54
C PRO A 133 9.32 -18.20 -21.17
N GLU A 134 8.39 -18.56 -22.07
CA GLU A 134 6.94 -18.35 -21.87
C GLU A 134 6.42 -19.02 -20.60
N ASP A 135 7.01 -20.15 -20.21
CA ASP A 135 6.64 -20.87 -19.00
C ASP A 135 7.01 -20.12 -17.72
N LEU A 136 7.92 -19.14 -17.77
CA LEU A 136 8.35 -18.34 -16.61
C LEU A 136 7.66 -16.98 -16.49
N VAL A 137 6.87 -16.58 -17.49
CA VAL A 137 6.13 -15.32 -17.47
C VAL A 137 5.11 -15.34 -16.32
N ASP A 138 4.94 -14.19 -15.65
CA ASP A 138 4.07 -13.99 -14.48
C ASP A 138 4.38 -14.85 -13.24
N GLN A 139 5.52 -15.55 -13.23
CA GLN A 139 5.98 -16.28 -12.04
C GLN A 139 6.80 -15.39 -11.11
N ARG A 140 6.85 -15.75 -9.82
CA ARG A 140 7.81 -15.19 -8.87
C ARG A 140 9.16 -15.84 -9.08
N LEU A 141 10.18 -15.04 -9.39
CA LEU A 141 11.48 -15.53 -9.85
C LEU A 141 12.61 -15.04 -8.96
N HIS A 142 13.51 -15.95 -8.58
CA HIS A 142 14.86 -15.60 -8.14
C HIS A 142 15.75 -15.46 -9.37
N VAL A 143 16.46 -14.34 -9.48
CA VAL A 143 17.37 -14.10 -10.60
C VAL A 143 18.78 -13.85 -10.08
N THR A 144 19.76 -14.54 -10.65
CA THR A 144 21.18 -14.30 -10.38
C THR A 144 21.88 -13.88 -11.65
N VAL A 145 22.33 -12.63 -11.72
CA VAL A 145 23.13 -12.11 -12.83
C VAL A 145 24.59 -12.33 -12.49
N ALA A 146 25.26 -13.16 -13.29
CA ALA A 146 26.64 -13.54 -13.06
C ALA A 146 27.60 -12.64 -13.84
N GLY A 147 28.42 -11.89 -13.11
CA GLY A 147 29.60 -11.23 -13.67
C GLY A 147 29.37 -9.87 -14.29
N LEU A 148 28.35 -9.13 -13.85
CA LEU A 148 28.18 -7.72 -14.17
C LEU A 148 29.44 -6.95 -13.79
N ARG A 149 30.00 -6.19 -14.73
CA ARG A 149 31.13 -5.29 -14.47
C ARG A 149 30.70 -3.84 -14.38
N VAL A 150 31.10 -3.18 -13.30
CA VAL A 150 30.92 -1.75 -13.05
C VAL A 150 32.29 -1.22 -12.64
N ASP A 151 32.80 -0.19 -13.32
CA ASP A 151 34.11 0.42 -13.06
C ASP A 151 35.29 -0.58 -12.96
N GLY A 152 35.23 -1.65 -13.75
CA GLY A 152 36.27 -2.69 -13.81
C GLY A 152 36.19 -3.74 -12.69
N GLU A 153 35.35 -3.54 -11.69
CA GLU A 153 35.00 -4.56 -10.70
C GLU A 153 33.96 -5.52 -11.24
N ARG A 154 33.88 -6.73 -10.68
CA ARG A 154 32.95 -7.78 -11.13
C ARG A 154 32.04 -8.21 -10.00
N PHE A 155 30.74 -8.14 -10.24
CA PHE A 155 29.68 -8.45 -9.28
C PHE A 155 28.86 -9.66 -9.71
N THR A 156 28.38 -10.40 -8.72
CA THR A 156 27.27 -11.34 -8.88
C THR A 156 26.07 -10.72 -8.20
N VAL A 157 25.06 -10.36 -8.98
CA VAL A 157 23.86 -9.67 -8.48
C VAL A 157 22.77 -10.70 -8.26
N ARG A 158 22.06 -10.62 -7.14
CA ARG A 158 20.95 -11.52 -6.82
C ARG A 158 19.70 -10.71 -6.56
N PHE A 159 18.66 -11.00 -7.33
CA PHE A 159 17.32 -10.46 -7.16
C PHE A 159 16.45 -11.55 -6.54
N GLN A 160 15.71 -11.16 -5.52
CA GLN A 160 14.70 -12.00 -4.89
C GLN A 160 13.35 -11.35 -5.15
N PRO A 161 12.28 -12.13 -5.39
CA PRO A 161 10.95 -11.53 -5.47
C PRO A 161 10.71 -10.77 -4.16
N PRO A 162 10.09 -9.58 -4.21
CA PRO A 162 9.73 -8.87 -2.98
C PRO A 162 8.92 -9.82 -2.11
N ALA A 163 9.12 -9.79 -0.80
CA ALA A 163 8.31 -10.61 0.10
C ALA A 163 6.83 -10.39 -0.21
N LEU A 164 6.00 -11.44 -0.09
CA LEU A 164 4.56 -11.23 -0.12
C LEU A 164 4.22 -10.36 1.08
N GLU A 165 4.12 -9.06 0.87
CA GLU A 165 3.54 -8.18 1.86
C GLU A 165 2.09 -8.66 2.06
N PRO A 166 1.66 -8.92 3.30
CA PRO A 166 0.25 -9.10 3.57
C PRO A 166 -0.49 -7.90 2.97
N ALA A 167 -1.40 -8.14 2.04
CA ALA A 167 -2.18 -7.07 1.43
C ALA A 167 -2.89 -6.31 2.56
N MET A 168 -2.61 -5.01 2.67
CA MET A 168 -3.29 -4.16 3.65
C MET A 168 -4.75 -4.04 3.21
N PRO A 169 -5.73 -4.34 4.09
CA PRO A 169 -7.13 -4.21 3.72
C PRO A 169 -7.46 -2.75 3.43
N MET A 170 -8.33 -2.52 2.45
CA MET A 170 -8.93 -1.21 2.25
C MET A 170 -10.03 -1.01 3.28
N GLY A 171 -10.16 0.22 3.81
CA GLY A 171 -11.26 0.53 4.73
C GLY A 171 -12.63 0.41 4.06
N LEU A 172 -13.65 0.10 4.85
CA LEU A 172 -15.04 0.00 4.39
C LEU A 172 -15.68 1.37 4.12
N ALA A 173 -16.72 1.41 3.30
CA ALA A 173 -17.56 2.59 3.13
C ALA A 173 -18.38 2.87 4.41
N ASP A 174 -18.71 4.15 4.69
CA ASP A 174 -19.34 4.59 5.94
C ASP A 174 -20.57 3.78 6.37
N SER A 175 -21.48 3.46 5.43
CA SER A 175 -22.69 2.71 5.76
C SER A 175 -22.41 1.24 6.10
N GLU A 176 -21.43 0.63 5.42
CA GLU A 176 -21.02 -0.75 5.67
C GLU A 176 -20.27 -0.84 7.00
N ALA A 177 -19.40 0.14 7.28
CA ALA A 177 -18.73 0.28 8.57
C ALA A 177 -19.74 0.43 9.72
N GLN A 178 -20.75 1.29 9.59
CA GLN A 178 -21.77 1.42 10.64
C GLN A 178 -22.51 0.10 10.89
N GLN A 179 -22.88 -0.64 9.84
CA GLN A 179 -23.51 -1.94 9.98
C GLN A 179 -22.57 -2.96 10.65
N LEU A 180 -21.30 -2.96 10.27
CA LEU A 180 -20.27 -3.83 10.86
C LEU A 180 -20.05 -3.51 12.34
N TYR A 181 -19.89 -2.26 12.72
CA TYR A 181 -19.47 -1.90 14.08
C TYR A 181 -20.61 -1.75 15.08
N LEU A 182 -21.82 -1.44 14.62
CA LEU A 182 -22.96 -1.10 15.50
C LEU A 182 -24.03 -2.19 15.57
N THR A 183 -23.74 -3.37 15.01
CA THR A 183 -24.60 -4.56 15.11
C THR A 183 -23.79 -5.72 15.67
N PRO A 184 -24.24 -6.43 16.72
CA PRO A 184 -23.53 -7.59 17.24
C PRO A 184 -23.59 -8.78 16.27
N GLY A 185 -22.61 -9.69 16.36
CA GLY A 185 -22.56 -10.95 15.60
C GLY A 185 -21.34 -11.80 16.00
N GLY A 186 -21.47 -13.13 15.93
CA GLY A 186 -20.39 -14.05 16.32
C GLY A 186 -19.81 -13.75 17.72
N ALA A 187 -18.49 -13.58 17.79
CA ALA A 187 -17.76 -13.19 18.99
C ALA A 187 -17.81 -11.68 19.30
N TYR A 188 -18.30 -10.84 18.38
CA TYR A 188 -18.45 -9.39 18.58
C TYR A 188 -19.83 -9.05 19.15
N THR A 189 -19.87 -8.69 20.42
CA THR A 189 -21.10 -8.57 21.23
C THR A 189 -21.54 -7.13 21.45
N GLU A 190 -22.77 -6.92 21.95
CA GLU A 190 -23.24 -5.57 22.34
C GLU A 190 -22.34 -4.94 23.41
N ALA A 191 -21.79 -5.74 24.33
CA ALA A 191 -20.86 -5.26 25.33
C ALA A 191 -19.55 -4.74 24.71
N ASP A 192 -19.09 -5.35 23.61
CA ASP A 192 -17.93 -4.88 22.86
C ASP A 192 -18.23 -3.56 22.15
N ILE A 193 -19.43 -3.42 21.57
CA ILE A 193 -19.87 -2.17 20.93
C ILE A 193 -19.89 -1.02 21.96
N GLU A 194 -20.40 -1.28 23.16
CA GLU A 194 -20.38 -0.31 24.25
C GLU A 194 -18.95 -0.01 24.73
N ALA A 195 -18.11 -1.03 24.89
CA ALA A 195 -16.71 -0.88 25.31
C ALA A 195 -15.89 -0.06 24.31
N ASN A 196 -16.20 -0.15 23.01
CA ASN A 196 -15.57 0.63 21.95
C ASN A 196 -16.19 2.02 21.77
N GLY A 197 -17.24 2.38 22.52
CA GLY A 197 -17.84 3.71 22.51
C GLY A 197 -18.89 3.93 21.42
N ARG A 198 -19.48 2.87 20.87
CA ARG A 198 -20.51 2.91 19.80
C ARG A 198 -20.09 3.74 18.58
N GLN A 199 -18.85 3.55 18.15
CA GLN A 199 -18.26 4.20 16.99
C GLN A 199 -17.60 3.16 16.08
N THR A 200 -17.35 3.54 14.83
CA THR A 200 -16.55 2.77 13.86
C THR A 200 -15.05 2.98 14.08
N ALA A 201 -14.21 2.12 13.50
CA ALA A 201 -12.77 2.33 13.52
C ALA A 201 -12.36 3.64 12.83
N ALA A 202 -12.99 3.98 11.71
CA ALA A 202 -12.73 5.22 10.98
C ALA A 202 -13.00 6.48 11.82
N GLU A 203 -14.08 6.48 12.61
CA GLU A 203 -14.42 7.58 13.53
C GLU A 203 -13.45 7.67 14.71
N ARG A 204 -13.06 6.54 15.30
CA ARG A 204 -12.14 6.51 16.46
C ARG A 204 -10.73 6.98 16.08
N TYR A 205 -10.28 6.63 14.87
CA TYR A 205 -8.90 6.80 14.42
C TYR A 205 -8.76 7.87 13.33
N VAL A 206 -9.60 8.91 13.36
CA VAL A 206 -9.48 10.05 12.44
C VAL A 206 -8.07 10.66 12.52
N GLY A 207 -7.41 10.76 11.36
CA GLY A 207 -6.06 11.32 11.26
C GLY A 207 -4.94 10.42 11.80
N PHE A 208 -5.25 9.18 12.18
CA PHE A 208 -4.26 8.19 12.59
C PHE A 208 -3.29 7.90 11.44
N ARG A 209 -2.00 7.84 11.76
CA ARG A 209 -0.94 7.50 10.80
C ARG A 209 -0.39 6.13 11.14
N ALA A 210 -0.80 5.14 10.36
CA ALA A 210 -0.27 3.80 10.47
C ALA A 210 1.24 3.80 10.17
N LYS A 211 2.00 3.08 11.00
CA LYS A 211 3.41 2.80 10.79
C LYS A 211 3.52 1.30 10.64
N HIS A 212 3.44 0.83 9.39
CA HIS A 212 3.56 -0.59 9.10
C HIS A 212 5.03 -0.98 9.24
N ASP A 213 5.31 -1.83 10.22
CA ASP A 213 6.62 -2.45 10.41
C ASP A 213 6.46 -3.95 10.17
N PHE A 214 6.98 -4.38 9.02
CA PHE A 214 6.92 -5.77 8.55
C PHE A 214 8.03 -6.64 9.14
N ASN A 215 8.89 -6.09 10.00
CA ASN A 215 9.99 -6.82 10.63
C ASN A 215 9.90 -6.74 12.16
N PRO A 216 8.83 -7.30 12.78
CA PRO A 216 8.66 -7.31 14.22
C PRO A 216 9.82 -8.05 14.91
N ALA A 217 10.26 -7.53 16.04
CA ALA A 217 11.25 -8.20 16.88
C ALA A 217 10.57 -9.29 17.74
N PRO A 218 11.29 -10.33 18.17
CA PRO A 218 10.77 -11.30 19.14
C PRO A 218 10.18 -10.63 20.37
N GLY A 219 8.94 -11.01 20.70
CA GLY A 219 8.15 -10.42 21.79
C GLY A 219 7.33 -9.17 21.41
N ASP A 220 7.44 -8.65 20.19
CA ASP A 220 6.54 -7.59 19.72
C ASP A 220 5.11 -8.13 19.54
N ALA A 221 4.12 -7.30 19.90
CA ALA A 221 2.72 -7.56 19.59
C ALA A 221 2.49 -7.51 18.08
N LEU A 222 1.70 -8.44 17.56
CA LEU A 222 1.41 -8.59 16.14
C LEU A 222 -0.04 -8.20 15.83
N CYS A 223 -0.24 -7.55 14.68
CA CYS A 223 -1.56 -7.35 14.12
C CYS A 223 -2.19 -8.71 13.78
N PRO A 224 -3.40 -9.04 14.28
CA PRO A 224 -4.05 -10.32 14.01
C PRO A 224 -4.29 -10.65 12.54
N ILE A 225 -4.44 -9.62 11.70
CA ILE A 225 -4.72 -9.75 10.26
C ILE A 225 -3.44 -9.93 9.45
N THR A 226 -2.47 -9.04 9.63
CA THR A 226 -1.31 -8.95 8.74
C THR A 226 -0.04 -9.57 9.31
N ARG A 227 -0.03 -9.92 10.60
CA ARG A 227 1.16 -10.39 11.34
C ARG A 227 2.35 -9.42 11.31
N THR A 228 2.11 -8.16 10.96
CA THR A 228 3.06 -7.06 11.12
C THR A 228 3.05 -6.55 12.57
N LYS A 229 4.03 -5.74 12.96
CA LYS A 229 4.05 -5.13 14.30
C LYS A 229 2.79 -4.30 14.54
N ALA A 230 2.06 -4.61 15.60
CA ALA A 230 0.90 -3.85 16.02
C ALA A 230 1.29 -2.46 16.55
N ASN A 231 0.36 -1.51 16.47
CA ASN A 231 0.49 -0.23 17.14
C ASN A 231 -0.34 -0.25 18.43
N PRO A 232 0.28 -0.06 19.62
CA PRO A 232 -0.45 -0.09 20.90
C PRO A 232 -1.48 1.03 21.05
N GLU A 233 -1.44 2.06 20.19
CA GLU A 233 -2.46 3.11 20.14
C GLU A 233 -3.69 2.72 19.30
N CYS A 234 -3.58 1.70 18.44
CA CYS A 234 -4.65 1.24 17.56
C CYS A 234 -5.23 -0.08 18.10
N THR A 235 -6.20 0.04 19.00
CA THR A 235 -6.82 -1.08 19.72
C THR A 235 -8.32 -1.22 19.48
N TRP A 236 -8.83 -2.44 19.63
CA TRP A 236 -10.28 -2.70 19.58
C TRP A 236 -10.66 -3.82 20.53
N VAL A 237 -11.85 -3.71 21.14
CA VAL A 237 -12.39 -4.75 22.03
C VAL A 237 -13.28 -5.70 21.23
N ILE A 238 -13.03 -7.01 21.33
CA ILE A 238 -13.81 -8.08 20.69
C ILE A 238 -13.88 -9.26 21.66
N GLY A 239 -15.07 -9.80 21.92
CA GLY A 239 -15.23 -10.92 22.86
C GLY A 239 -14.76 -10.60 24.28
N GLY A 240 -14.86 -9.33 24.69
CA GLY A 240 -14.37 -8.83 25.97
C GLY A 240 -12.85 -8.73 26.10
N LYS A 241 -12.09 -8.94 25.01
CA LYS A 241 -10.63 -8.88 24.98
C LYS A 241 -10.16 -7.70 24.14
N THR A 242 -9.08 -7.05 24.56
CA THR A 242 -8.46 -5.93 23.81
C THR A 242 -7.40 -6.49 22.86
N TYR A 243 -7.55 -6.21 21.58
CA TYR A 243 -6.60 -6.55 20.52
C TYR A 243 -5.88 -5.29 20.04
N GLU A 244 -4.62 -5.44 19.60
CA GLU A 244 -3.81 -4.38 19.00
C GLU A 244 -3.66 -4.61 17.50
N PHE A 245 -3.72 -3.54 16.70
CA PHE A 245 -3.70 -3.60 15.25
C PHE A 245 -2.65 -2.63 14.69
N CYS A 246 -2.14 -2.90 13.50
CA CYS A 246 -1.21 -1.97 12.85
C CYS A 246 -1.92 -0.76 12.22
N CYS A 247 -3.20 -0.90 11.85
CA CYS A 247 -4.00 0.15 11.24
C CYS A 247 -5.53 -0.07 11.40
N PRO A 248 -6.36 0.99 11.23
CA PRO A 248 -7.82 0.89 11.36
C PRO A 248 -8.49 -0.11 10.40
N PRO A 249 -8.10 -0.24 9.12
CA PRO A 249 -8.69 -1.25 8.24
C PRO A 249 -8.49 -2.71 8.71
N CYS A 250 -7.42 -3.01 9.47
CA CYS A 250 -7.27 -4.34 10.06
C CYS A 250 -8.30 -4.61 11.17
N ILE A 251 -8.87 -3.56 11.78
CA ILE A 251 -9.99 -3.71 12.71
C ILE A 251 -11.24 -4.14 11.94
N ASP A 252 -11.48 -3.57 10.75
CA ASP A 252 -12.64 -3.92 9.91
C ASP A 252 -12.63 -5.42 9.61
N GLU A 253 -11.53 -5.92 9.05
CA GLU A 253 -11.35 -7.35 8.72
C GLU A 253 -11.47 -8.25 9.95
N PHE A 254 -10.91 -7.83 11.09
CA PHE A 254 -10.94 -8.67 12.28
C PHE A 254 -12.31 -8.69 12.96
N VAL A 255 -13.10 -7.62 12.87
CA VAL A 255 -14.50 -7.63 13.29
C VAL A 255 -15.36 -8.47 12.34
N ILE A 256 -15.08 -8.47 11.04
CA ILE A 256 -15.70 -9.40 10.08
C ILE A 256 -15.38 -10.85 10.48
N LEU A 257 -14.10 -11.17 10.69
CA LEU A 257 -13.67 -12.50 11.12
C LEU A 257 -14.34 -12.92 12.44
N ALA A 258 -14.39 -12.03 13.42
CA ALA A 258 -15.07 -12.27 14.70
C ALA A 258 -16.55 -12.61 14.55
N LYS A 259 -17.21 -12.09 13.53
CA LYS A 259 -18.63 -12.33 13.25
C LYS A 259 -18.85 -13.61 12.47
N GLU A 260 -18.01 -13.88 11.48
CA GLU A 260 -18.20 -14.95 10.51
C GLU A 260 -17.55 -16.27 10.93
N ASP A 261 -16.38 -16.22 11.57
CA ASP A 261 -15.61 -17.39 12.01
C ASP A 261 -15.02 -17.17 13.43
N PRO A 262 -15.86 -17.08 14.47
CA PRO A 262 -15.44 -16.73 15.82
C PRO A 262 -14.46 -17.72 16.46
N ASP A 263 -14.46 -18.99 16.02
CA ASP A 263 -13.59 -20.03 16.57
C ASP A 263 -12.14 -19.92 16.07
N SER A 264 -11.91 -19.12 15.02
CA SER A 264 -10.56 -18.85 14.47
C SER A 264 -9.77 -17.80 15.26
N LEU A 265 -10.43 -17.07 16.16
CA LEU A 265 -9.78 -16.02 16.93
C LEU A 265 -8.89 -16.61 18.02
N LEU A 266 -7.61 -16.31 17.93
CA LEU A 266 -6.68 -16.56 19.02
C LEU A 266 -6.89 -15.49 20.11
N PRO A 267 -6.51 -15.77 21.36
CA PRO A 267 -6.49 -14.73 22.38
C PRO A 267 -5.34 -13.72 22.09
N PRO A 268 -5.43 -12.46 22.56
CA PRO A 268 -4.44 -11.41 22.28
C PRO A 268 -3.00 -11.83 22.59
N GLU A 269 -2.81 -12.58 23.68
CA GLU A 269 -1.51 -13.10 24.11
C GLU A 269 -0.83 -14.07 23.14
N GLU A 270 -1.56 -14.61 22.15
CA GLU A 270 -1.01 -15.47 21.10
C GLU A 270 -0.62 -14.70 19.82
N TYR A 271 -0.95 -13.41 19.73
CA TYR A 271 -0.49 -12.54 18.65
C TYR A 271 0.81 -11.85 19.03
N VAL A 272 1.85 -12.65 19.23
CA VAL A 272 3.19 -12.18 19.60
C VAL A 272 4.21 -12.80 18.66
N GLN A 273 5.24 -12.03 18.29
CA GLN A 273 6.34 -12.52 17.46
C GLN A 273 7.18 -13.54 18.24
N ASP A 274 7.23 -14.77 17.73
CA ASP A 274 8.10 -15.82 18.25
C ASP A 274 9.58 -15.48 18.05
N GLY A 275 10.43 -16.05 18.92
CA GLY A 275 11.89 -15.89 18.91
C GLY A 275 12.65 -16.99 18.18
#